data_AF-A0A4Q9N428-F1
#
_entry.id   AF-A0A4Q9N428-F1
#
_cell.length_a   1.000
_cell.length_b   1.000
_cell.length_c   1.000
_cell.angle_alpha   90.00
_cell.angle_beta   90.00
_cell.angle_gamma   90.00
#
_symmetry.space_group_name_H-M   'P 1'
#
loop_
_entity.id
_entity.type
_entity.pdbx_description
1 polymer ?
#
loop_
_entity_poly.entity_id
_entity_poly.type
_entity_poly.pdbx_seq_one_letter_code
_entity_poly.pdbx_strand_id
1 'polypeptide(L)'
;MASKLLLLLLLIPGLIGVAMLFPPGRRLVRHCVDVLLNGKTPLRWLAGLLAGILPPVTWTLAFKCARLIPDEWRPKIHTHVLPKLEAKLLSSAGILFVTLCLVPLAMLVRTRCHTALSRKLYPALVVLFPLWLKVLNMLALDLPTVRQLLERAIADNNMLTHLSLQTPEQDVVAWIFYGVLHFASPFIAGWWIWGFAPPGAAIVFGITLGAQNLCGLFTHLVFPNAAPWFYDVYPADTVPDYSFPGNPAGLVRVDEVLGTHLYRAAFKKSPVVFGALPSLHAATSLCFSLFVACYGGQWGIVTMVVYSTFMFWSTMYLHHHFAIDLLVGSFYALAAFAVTQHFLLRKLDAKYVEEGLTRGVDRLFCLTPRHAAYMRVPSSPPRTGTPDAAAQSPPRDEEESGPDVRSLDDSFPMMSVSRQQPTTAPHPSPTQLA
;
A
#
# COMPACT_ATOMS: atom_id res chain seq x y z
N MET A 1 17.27 -12.18 26.67
CA MET A 1 16.55 -11.17 25.88
C MET A 1 15.54 -10.36 26.71
N ALA A 2 14.74 -10.99 27.60
CA ALA A 2 13.73 -10.28 28.41
C ALA A 2 14.27 -9.10 29.24
N SER A 3 15.47 -9.21 29.82
CA SER A 3 16.09 -8.12 30.61
C SER A 3 16.48 -6.88 29.80
N LYS A 4 16.95 -7.05 28.56
CA LYS A 4 17.27 -5.93 27.65
C LYS A 4 16.01 -5.25 27.10
N LEU A 5 14.95 -6.01 26.86
CA LEU A 5 13.65 -5.47 26.45
C LEU A 5 12.97 -4.69 27.59
N LEU A 6 13.10 -5.18 28.83
CA LEU A 6 12.63 -4.48 30.03
C LEU A 6 13.39 -3.16 30.24
N LEU A 7 14.71 -3.15 30.02
CA LEU A 7 15.51 -1.91 30.04
C LEU A 7 15.03 -0.90 28.98
N LEU A 8 14.71 -1.38 27.77
CA LEU A 8 14.18 -0.55 26.68
C LEU A 8 12.79 0.03 27.02
N LEU A 9 11.93 -0.78 27.67
CA LEU A 9 10.59 -0.37 28.13
C LEU A 9 10.64 0.70 29.22
N LEU A 10 11.69 0.70 30.05
CA LEU A 10 11.93 1.74 31.08
C LEU A 10 12.64 2.98 30.52
N LEU A 11 13.28 2.85 29.35
CA LEU A 11 14.07 3.91 28.73
C LEU A 11 13.18 5.09 28.28
N ILE A 12 12.02 4.82 27.67
CA ILE A 12 11.11 5.87 27.21
C ILE A 12 10.50 6.65 28.40
N PRO A 13 9.91 6.01 29.43
CA PRO A 13 9.47 6.71 30.64
C PRO A 13 10.61 7.46 31.34
N GLY A 14 11.81 6.86 31.39
CA GLY A 14 13.00 7.49 31.96
C GLY A 14 13.42 8.75 31.20
N LEU A 15 13.46 8.70 29.87
CA LEU A 15 13.76 9.85 29.00
C LEU A 15 12.71 10.95 29.13
N ILE A 16 11.43 10.59 29.22
CA ILE A 16 10.35 11.55 29.50
C ILE A 16 10.56 12.18 30.87
N GLY A 17 10.86 11.38 31.90
CA GLY A 17 11.16 11.86 33.25
C GLY A 17 12.31 12.87 33.28
N VAL A 18 13.43 12.56 32.60
CA VAL A 18 14.58 13.46 32.46
C VAL A 18 14.20 14.73 31.70
N ALA A 19 13.46 14.63 30.59
CA ALA A 19 13.01 15.78 29.81
C ALA A 19 12.12 16.71 30.66
N MET A 20 11.31 16.17 31.57
CA MET A 20 10.41 16.94 32.43
C MET A 20 11.15 17.75 33.51
N LEU A 21 12.43 17.48 33.78
CA LEU A 21 13.26 18.24 34.72
C LEU A 21 13.54 19.67 34.24
N PHE A 22 13.55 19.91 32.92
CA PHE A 22 13.95 21.19 32.35
C PHE A 22 12.81 21.87 31.58
N PRO A 23 12.69 23.23 31.58
CA PRO A 23 11.62 23.93 30.90
C PRO A 23 11.47 23.62 29.39
N PRO A 24 12.54 23.50 28.59
CA PRO A 24 12.43 23.10 27.18
C PRO A 24 11.87 21.70 27.00
N GLY A 25 12.30 20.73 27.83
CA GLY A 25 11.82 19.36 27.75
C GLY A 25 10.36 19.24 28.18
N ARG A 26 9.91 19.99 29.20
CA ARG A 26 8.46 20.08 29.55
C ARG A 26 7.62 20.59 28.38
N ARG A 27 8.10 21.61 27.65
CA ARG A 27 7.40 22.13 26.46
C ARG A 27 7.35 21.07 25.35
N LEU A 28 8.44 20.35 25.11
CA LEU A 28 8.50 19.29 24.11
C LEU A 28 7.54 18.14 24.46
N VAL A 29 7.52 17.68 25.71
CA VAL A 29 6.62 16.60 26.16
C VAL A 29 5.16 17.04 25.98
N ARG A 30 4.81 18.27 26.39
CA ARG A 30 3.46 18.81 26.20
C ARG A 30 3.07 18.86 24.72
N HIS A 31 3.94 19.38 23.87
CA HIS A 31 3.75 19.39 22.41
C HIS A 31 3.49 17.99 21.86
N CYS A 32 4.32 17.00 22.21
CA CYS A 32 4.13 15.61 21.78
C CYS A 32 2.78 15.03 22.23
N VAL A 33 2.36 15.32 23.47
CA VAL A 33 1.05 14.90 23.99
C VAL A 33 -0.09 15.57 23.23
N ASP A 34 -0.02 16.88 22.99
CA ASP A 34 -1.05 17.63 22.27
C ASP A 34 -1.19 17.14 20.81
N VAL A 35 -0.05 16.86 20.15
CA VAL A 35 0.01 16.28 18.80
C VAL A 35 -0.64 14.90 18.76
N LEU A 36 -0.33 14.05 19.75
CA LEU A 36 -0.81 12.68 19.83
C LEU A 36 -2.32 12.64 20.09
N LEU A 37 -2.79 13.41 21.08
CA LEU A 37 -4.19 13.49 21.47
C LEU A 37 -5.02 14.19 20.40
N ASN A 38 -4.46 15.16 19.69
CA ASN A 38 -5.12 15.93 18.64
C ASN A 38 -6.48 16.47 19.11
N GLY A 39 -6.47 17.18 20.25
CA GLY A 39 -7.67 17.76 20.87
C GLY A 39 -8.64 16.76 21.53
N LYS A 40 -8.30 15.46 21.59
CA LYS A 40 -9.13 14.45 22.25
C LYS A 40 -8.72 14.30 23.72
N THR A 41 -9.66 13.88 24.55
CA THR A 41 -9.32 13.37 25.90
C THR A 41 -8.51 12.07 25.76
N PRO A 42 -7.64 11.75 26.74
CA PRO A 42 -6.87 10.50 26.72
C PRO A 42 -7.74 9.26 26.54
N LEU A 43 -8.91 9.22 27.18
CA LEU A 43 -9.86 8.12 27.05
C LEU A 43 -10.42 7.99 25.62
N ARG A 44 -10.82 9.10 25.00
CA ARG A 44 -11.33 9.09 23.62
C ARG A 44 -10.24 8.75 22.61
N TRP A 45 -9.02 9.21 22.84
CA TRP A 45 -7.86 8.83 22.05
C TRP A 45 -7.60 7.32 22.15
N LEU A 46 -7.57 6.78 23.37
CA LEU A 46 -7.36 5.35 23.61
C LEU A 46 -8.46 4.50 22.97
N ALA A 47 -9.73 4.91 23.11
CA ALA A 47 -10.85 4.22 22.47
C ALA A 47 -10.70 4.17 20.94
N GLY A 48 -10.26 5.28 20.32
CA GLY A 48 -9.98 5.32 18.88
C GLY A 48 -8.81 4.42 18.47
N LEU A 49 -7.73 4.43 19.27
CA LEU A 49 -6.58 3.54 19.04
C LEU A 49 -7.00 2.06 19.12
N LEU A 50 -7.75 1.69 20.17
CA LEU A 50 -8.28 0.35 20.35
C LEU A 50 -9.23 -0.05 19.21
N ALA A 51 -10.08 0.85 18.72
CA ALA A 51 -10.95 0.56 17.58
C ALA A 51 -10.17 0.19 16.31
N GLY A 52 -8.99 0.76 16.11
CA GLY A 52 -8.11 0.42 14.98
C GLY A 52 -7.30 -0.86 15.21
N ILE A 53 -6.83 -1.10 16.45
CA ILE A 53 -5.92 -2.22 16.77
C ILE A 53 -6.68 -3.52 17.07
N LEU A 54 -7.87 -3.44 17.66
CA LEU A 54 -8.62 -4.62 18.08
C LEU A 54 -8.92 -5.58 16.91
N PRO A 55 -9.38 -5.15 15.72
CA PRO A 55 -9.68 -6.10 14.65
C PRO A 55 -8.46 -6.92 14.19
N PRO A 56 -7.27 -6.33 13.91
CA PRO A 56 -6.06 -7.11 13.63
C PRO A 56 -5.62 -8.00 14.80
N VAL A 57 -5.72 -7.52 16.05
CA VAL A 57 -5.38 -8.33 17.24
C VAL A 57 -6.31 -9.53 17.35
N THR A 58 -7.62 -9.33 17.20
CA THR A 58 -8.63 -10.40 17.19
C THR A 58 -8.32 -11.43 16.11
N TRP A 59 -7.95 -11.00 14.90
CA TRP A 59 -7.48 -11.93 13.86
C TRP A 59 -6.25 -12.73 14.31
N THR A 60 -5.19 -12.09 14.82
CA THR A 60 -3.97 -12.82 15.23
C THR A 60 -4.24 -13.81 16.36
N LEU A 61 -5.12 -13.46 17.31
CA LEU A 61 -5.53 -14.36 18.40
C LEU A 61 -6.38 -15.51 17.86
N ALA A 62 -7.36 -15.23 16.99
CA ALA A 62 -8.17 -16.27 16.35
C ALA A 62 -7.31 -17.24 15.53
N PHE A 63 -6.35 -16.72 14.75
CA PHE A 63 -5.39 -17.53 14.00
C PHE A 63 -4.57 -18.41 14.95
N LYS A 64 -4.07 -17.85 16.06
CA LYS A 64 -3.32 -18.63 17.07
C LYS A 64 -4.17 -19.74 17.69
N CYS A 65 -5.44 -19.45 17.97
CA CYS A 65 -6.40 -20.36 18.58
C CYS A 65 -6.99 -21.39 17.61
N ALA A 66 -6.82 -21.23 16.29
CA ALA A 66 -7.25 -22.21 15.30
C ALA A 66 -6.70 -23.62 15.55
N ARG A 67 -5.53 -23.74 16.18
CA ARG A 67 -4.95 -25.02 16.63
C ARG A 67 -5.84 -25.78 17.63
N LEU A 68 -6.72 -25.08 18.34
CA LEU A 68 -7.56 -25.64 19.41
C LEU A 68 -8.88 -26.21 18.88
N ILE A 69 -9.18 -25.99 17.60
CA ILE A 69 -10.35 -26.57 16.95
C ILE A 69 -10.12 -28.09 16.89
N PRO A 70 -11.01 -28.92 17.46
CA PRO A 70 -10.90 -30.37 17.42
C PRO A 70 -10.87 -30.89 15.97
N ASP A 71 -10.09 -31.92 15.70
CA ASP A 71 -9.88 -32.42 14.33
C ASP A 71 -11.18 -32.93 13.69
N GLU A 72 -12.09 -33.48 14.49
CA GLU A 72 -13.42 -33.93 14.07
C GLU A 72 -14.33 -32.79 13.56
N TRP A 73 -14.05 -31.53 13.92
CA TRP A 73 -14.81 -30.37 13.44
C TRP A 73 -14.20 -29.76 12.18
N ARG A 74 -12.98 -30.16 11.84
CA ARG A 74 -12.25 -29.53 10.74
C ARG A 74 -12.66 -30.17 9.40
N PRO A 75 -12.87 -29.37 8.34
CA PRO A 75 -13.23 -29.91 7.03
C PRO A 75 -12.11 -30.76 6.40
N LYS A 76 -12.44 -31.51 5.35
CA LYS A 76 -11.42 -32.24 4.57
C LYS A 76 -10.45 -31.26 3.90
N ILE A 77 -9.15 -31.53 3.97
CA ILE A 77 -8.11 -30.75 3.29
C ILE A 77 -8.14 -31.01 1.78
N HIS A 78 -8.10 -29.95 0.98
CA HIS A 78 -8.19 -30.02 -0.49
C HIS A 78 -6.82 -29.82 -1.15
N THR A 79 -6.35 -30.85 -1.86
CA THR A 79 -5.05 -30.88 -2.54
C THR A 79 -5.13 -30.79 -4.06
N HIS A 80 -6.32 -30.72 -4.66
CA HIS A 80 -6.43 -30.69 -6.13
C HIS A 80 -7.15 -29.46 -6.67
N VAL A 81 -7.82 -28.68 -5.82
CA VAL A 81 -8.61 -27.54 -6.27
C VAL A 81 -7.71 -26.39 -6.72
N LEU A 82 -6.78 -25.96 -5.87
CA LEU A 82 -5.93 -24.80 -6.18
C LEU A 82 -5.01 -25.02 -7.39
N PRO A 83 -4.31 -26.17 -7.56
CA PRO A 83 -3.53 -26.42 -8.77
C PRO A 83 -4.36 -26.38 -10.05
N LYS A 84 -5.59 -26.93 -10.03
CA LYS A 84 -6.51 -26.90 -11.18
C LYS A 84 -6.98 -25.48 -11.49
N LEU A 85 -7.28 -24.69 -10.46
CA LEU A 85 -7.71 -23.30 -10.63
C LEU A 85 -6.57 -22.42 -11.13
N GLU A 86 -5.35 -22.61 -10.63
CA GLU A 86 -4.17 -21.90 -11.12
C GLU A 86 -3.89 -22.23 -12.60
N ALA A 87 -3.88 -23.52 -12.98
CA ALA A 87 -3.68 -23.91 -14.36
C ALA A 87 -4.73 -23.28 -15.30
N LYS A 88 -5.99 -23.22 -14.86
CA LYS A 88 -7.05 -22.51 -15.59
C LYS A 88 -6.78 -21.01 -15.66
N LEU A 89 -6.47 -20.36 -14.53
CA LEU A 89 -6.20 -18.92 -14.43
C LEU A 89 -5.05 -18.49 -15.36
N LEU A 90 -3.95 -19.23 -15.35
CA LEU A 90 -2.72 -18.88 -16.07
C LEU A 90 -2.73 -19.28 -17.56
N SER A 91 -3.73 -20.06 -17.98
CA SER A 91 -3.98 -20.32 -19.41
C SER A 91 -4.34 -19.03 -20.17
N SER A 92 -4.08 -18.97 -21.47
CA SER A 92 -4.44 -17.79 -22.28
C SER A 92 -5.94 -17.47 -22.21
N ALA A 93 -6.78 -18.51 -22.20
CA ALA A 93 -8.23 -18.38 -22.05
C ALA A 93 -8.62 -17.86 -20.66
N GLY A 94 -7.97 -18.34 -19.59
CA GLY A 94 -8.23 -17.87 -18.22
C GLY A 94 -7.83 -16.43 -18.01
N ILE A 95 -6.66 -16.02 -18.51
CA ILE A 95 -6.21 -14.62 -18.47
C ILE A 95 -7.20 -13.72 -19.19
N LEU A 96 -7.64 -14.10 -20.40
CA LEU A 96 -8.65 -13.35 -21.14
C LEU A 96 -9.97 -13.27 -20.37
N PHE A 97 -10.47 -14.41 -19.86
CA PHE A 97 -11.71 -14.47 -19.10
C PHE A 97 -11.69 -13.56 -17.88
N VAL A 98 -10.67 -13.65 -17.03
CA VAL A 98 -10.56 -12.81 -15.82
C VAL A 98 -10.38 -11.34 -16.20
N THR A 99 -9.60 -11.05 -17.24
CA THR A 99 -9.45 -9.67 -17.75
C THR A 99 -10.81 -9.08 -18.14
N LEU A 100 -11.64 -9.83 -18.87
CA LEU A 100 -12.99 -9.42 -19.26
C LEU A 100 -13.90 -9.21 -18.04
N CYS A 101 -13.84 -10.10 -17.05
CA CYS A 101 -14.58 -9.94 -15.79
C CYS A 101 -14.16 -8.69 -15.00
N LEU A 102 -12.92 -8.22 -15.17
CA LEU A 102 -12.41 -7.01 -14.52
C LEU A 102 -12.73 -5.71 -15.28
N VAL A 103 -13.21 -5.77 -16.54
CA VAL A 103 -13.56 -4.58 -17.32
C VAL A 103 -14.61 -3.69 -16.63
N PRO A 104 -15.73 -4.21 -16.09
CA PRO A 104 -16.70 -3.37 -15.37
C PRO A 104 -16.07 -2.64 -14.17
N LEU A 105 -15.22 -3.32 -13.41
CA LEU A 105 -14.48 -2.70 -12.31
C LEU A 105 -13.51 -1.63 -12.82
N ALA A 106 -12.77 -1.90 -13.90
CA ALA A 106 -11.88 -0.93 -14.52
C ALA A 106 -12.63 0.32 -15.01
N MET A 107 -13.83 0.15 -15.58
CA MET A 107 -14.69 1.27 -15.98
C MET A 107 -15.23 2.05 -14.78
N LEU A 108 -15.62 1.36 -13.71
CA LEU A 108 -16.00 2.02 -12.47
C LEU A 108 -14.83 2.83 -11.89
N VAL A 109 -13.63 2.27 -11.84
CA VAL A 109 -12.42 3.00 -11.39
C VAL A 109 -12.14 4.21 -12.29
N ARG A 110 -12.30 4.06 -13.61
CA ARG A 110 -12.13 5.16 -14.59
C ARG A 110 -13.05 6.33 -14.30
N THR A 111 -14.34 6.08 -14.04
CA THR A 111 -15.33 7.16 -13.79
C THR A 111 -15.08 7.90 -12.47
N ARG A 112 -14.34 7.29 -11.55
CA ARG A 112 -13.98 7.87 -10.24
C ARG A 112 -12.65 8.62 -10.24
N CYS A 113 -11.92 8.62 -11.36
CA CYS A 113 -10.62 9.27 -11.47
C CYS A 113 -10.74 10.74 -11.91
N HIS A 114 -10.06 11.64 -11.19
CA HIS A 114 -10.14 13.09 -11.45
C HIS A 114 -9.11 13.59 -12.47
N THR A 115 -7.95 12.92 -12.63
CA THR A 115 -6.89 13.36 -13.55
C THR A 115 -6.91 12.56 -14.85
N ALA A 116 -6.37 13.13 -15.93
CA ALA A 116 -6.26 12.43 -17.21
C ALA A 116 -5.34 11.19 -17.11
N LEU A 117 -4.27 11.29 -16.30
CA LEU A 117 -3.35 10.19 -16.05
C LEU A 117 -4.02 9.06 -15.28
N SER A 118 -4.71 9.33 -14.16
CA SER A 118 -5.35 8.26 -13.36
C SER A 118 -6.50 7.58 -14.09
N ARG A 119 -7.24 8.33 -14.93
CA ARG A 119 -8.27 7.79 -15.84
C ARG A 119 -7.74 6.77 -16.85
N LYS A 120 -6.43 6.80 -17.15
CA LYS A 120 -5.76 5.81 -18.01
C LYS A 120 -5.07 4.72 -17.19
N LEU A 121 -4.29 5.13 -16.19
CA LEU A 121 -3.41 4.26 -15.42
C LEU A 121 -4.18 3.25 -14.57
N TYR A 122 -5.15 3.67 -13.76
CA TYR A 122 -5.79 2.75 -12.81
C TYR A 122 -6.65 1.68 -13.48
N PRO A 123 -7.47 1.99 -14.50
CA PRO A 123 -8.18 0.97 -15.26
C PRO A 123 -7.21 0.00 -15.94
N ALA A 124 -6.06 0.49 -16.45
CA ALA A 124 -5.03 -0.36 -17.04
C ALA A 124 -4.43 -1.32 -16.00
N LEU A 125 -4.11 -0.85 -14.79
CA LEU A 125 -3.63 -1.72 -13.71
C LEU A 125 -4.63 -2.82 -13.36
N VAL A 126 -5.93 -2.51 -13.36
CA VAL A 126 -6.98 -3.50 -13.09
C VAL A 126 -7.05 -4.57 -14.18
N VAL A 127 -7.11 -4.19 -15.46
CA VAL A 127 -7.25 -5.17 -16.56
C VAL A 127 -5.96 -5.93 -16.84
N LEU A 128 -4.80 -5.33 -16.59
CA LEU A 128 -3.49 -6.00 -16.74
C LEU A 128 -3.15 -6.91 -15.56
N PHE A 129 -3.91 -6.84 -14.47
CA PHE A 129 -3.63 -7.60 -13.26
C PHE A 129 -3.46 -9.11 -13.47
N PRO A 130 -4.34 -9.81 -14.22
CA PRO A 130 -4.17 -11.25 -14.43
C PRO A 130 -2.91 -11.57 -15.23
N LEU A 131 -2.64 -10.78 -16.27
CA LEU A 131 -1.42 -10.92 -17.08
C LEU A 131 -0.17 -10.69 -16.23
N TRP A 132 -0.20 -9.68 -15.34
CA TRP A 132 0.89 -9.40 -14.42
C TRP A 132 1.14 -10.56 -13.47
N LEU A 133 0.09 -11.15 -12.88
CA LEU A 133 0.22 -12.36 -12.05
C LEU A 133 0.87 -13.51 -12.83
N LYS A 134 0.51 -13.71 -14.09
CA LYS A 134 1.16 -14.72 -14.95
C LYS A 134 2.64 -14.44 -15.17
N VAL A 135 3.00 -13.19 -15.46
CA VAL A 135 4.41 -12.79 -15.61
C VAL A 135 5.17 -13.05 -14.31
N LEU A 136 4.63 -12.64 -13.16
CA LEU A 136 5.27 -12.88 -11.87
C LEU A 136 5.40 -14.36 -11.54
N ASN A 137 4.40 -15.18 -11.87
CA ASN A 137 4.46 -16.63 -11.69
C ASN A 137 5.56 -17.25 -12.57
N MET A 138 5.67 -16.84 -13.83
CA MET A 138 6.76 -17.26 -14.73
C MET A 138 8.14 -16.84 -14.21
N LEU A 139 8.27 -15.63 -13.66
CA LEU A 139 9.51 -15.14 -13.05
C LEU A 139 9.83 -15.81 -11.70
N ALA A 140 8.83 -16.32 -10.99
CA ALA A 140 9.00 -16.99 -9.72
C ALA A 140 9.44 -18.46 -9.87
N LEU A 141 8.95 -19.15 -10.90
CA LEU A 141 9.16 -20.58 -11.14
C LEU A 141 10.20 -20.89 -12.23
N ASP A 142 10.80 -19.84 -12.80
CA ASP A 142 11.75 -19.82 -13.91
C ASP A 142 11.26 -20.32 -15.29
N LEU A 143 11.72 -19.56 -16.30
CA LEU A 143 11.44 -19.71 -17.72
C LEU A 143 11.78 -21.12 -18.22
N PRO A 144 10.84 -21.83 -18.87
CA PRO A 144 11.12 -23.08 -19.59
C PRO A 144 12.35 -22.99 -20.51
N THR A 145 12.62 -21.80 -21.06
CA THR A 145 13.74 -21.50 -21.94
C THR A 145 15.09 -21.49 -21.23
N VAL A 146 15.20 -20.96 -20.01
CA VAL A 146 16.45 -20.95 -19.23
C VAL A 146 16.73 -22.35 -18.68
N ARG A 147 15.69 -23.04 -18.22
CA ARG A 147 15.78 -24.46 -17.84
C ARG A 147 16.24 -25.32 -19.00
N GLN A 148 15.71 -25.13 -20.20
CA GLN A 148 16.17 -25.85 -21.41
C GLN A 148 17.60 -25.51 -21.82
N LEU A 149 18.03 -24.24 -21.71
CA LEU A 149 19.40 -23.84 -22.02
C LEU A 149 20.39 -24.36 -20.98
N LEU A 150 20.00 -24.40 -19.71
CA LEU A 150 20.79 -24.93 -18.61
C LEU A 150 20.85 -26.47 -18.64
N GLU A 151 19.73 -27.14 -18.92
CA GLU A 151 19.68 -28.60 -19.14
C GLU A 151 20.57 -29.00 -20.33
N ARG A 152 20.59 -28.21 -21.41
CA ARG A 152 21.53 -28.40 -22.54
C ARG A 152 22.98 -28.20 -22.12
N ALA A 153 23.28 -27.14 -21.35
CA ALA A 153 24.64 -26.88 -20.86
C ALA A 153 25.13 -27.91 -19.81
N ILE A 154 24.23 -28.46 -19.00
CA ILE A 154 24.51 -29.52 -18.01
C ILE A 154 24.69 -30.87 -18.70
N ALA A 155 23.90 -31.17 -19.74
CA ALA A 155 24.07 -32.38 -20.54
C ALA A 155 25.46 -32.45 -21.22
N ASP A 156 26.06 -31.29 -21.51
CA ASP A 156 27.40 -31.21 -22.12
C ASP A 156 28.56 -31.33 -21.12
N ASN A 157 28.33 -31.17 -19.81
CA ASN A 157 29.37 -31.19 -18.77
C ASN A 157 28.92 -31.97 -17.53
N ASN A 158 29.03 -33.31 -17.59
CA ASN A 158 28.78 -34.36 -16.59
C ASN A 158 28.96 -34.03 -15.09
N MET A 159 28.25 -33.01 -14.59
CA MET A 159 28.31 -32.51 -13.23
C MET A 159 26.89 -32.52 -12.67
N LEU A 160 26.60 -33.55 -11.88
CA LEU A 160 25.38 -33.69 -11.09
C LEU A 160 25.34 -32.62 -10.01
N THR A 161 24.97 -31.41 -10.41
CA THR A 161 24.58 -30.35 -9.49
C THR A 161 23.16 -29.99 -9.87
N HIS A 162 22.21 -30.31 -8.99
CA HIS A 162 20.91 -29.68 -9.00
C HIS A 162 21.13 -28.17 -8.77
N LEU A 163 21.48 -27.44 -9.83
CA LEU A 163 21.43 -25.98 -9.83
C LEU A 163 19.94 -25.65 -9.69
N SER A 164 19.51 -25.38 -8.46
CA SER A 164 18.32 -24.59 -8.25
C SER A 164 18.52 -23.30 -9.05
N LEU A 165 17.65 -23.03 -10.02
CA LEU A 165 17.66 -21.78 -10.81
C LEU A 165 17.51 -20.52 -9.93
N GLN A 166 17.19 -20.74 -8.65
CA GLN A 166 17.04 -19.77 -7.59
C GLN A 166 18.40 -19.38 -6.99
N THR A 167 18.65 -18.07 -6.94
CA THR A 167 19.92 -17.48 -6.48
C THR A 167 19.83 -16.98 -5.03
N PRO A 168 20.95 -16.96 -4.28
CA PRO A 168 20.97 -16.36 -2.94
C PRO A 168 20.48 -14.90 -2.91
N GLU A 169 20.71 -14.13 -3.97
CA GLU A 169 20.24 -12.76 -4.12
C GLU A 169 18.71 -12.69 -4.20
N GLN A 170 18.09 -13.56 -4.99
CA GLN A 170 16.63 -13.68 -5.05
C GLN A 170 16.05 -14.12 -3.71
N ASP A 171 16.72 -15.02 -2.98
CA ASP A 171 16.31 -15.44 -1.63
C ASP A 171 16.31 -14.27 -0.64
N VAL A 172 17.34 -13.42 -0.69
CA VAL A 172 17.40 -12.20 0.13
C VAL A 172 16.29 -11.22 -0.22
N VAL A 173 16.03 -10.98 -1.51
CA VAL A 173 14.93 -10.11 -1.93
C VAL A 173 13.59 -10.68 -1.48
N ALA A 174 13.33 -11.96 -1.73
CA ALA A 174 12.10 -12.61 -1.33
C ALA A 174 11.89 -12.55 0.19
N TRP A 175 12.96 -12.76 0.96
CA TRP A 175 12.96 -12.63 2.41
C TRP A 175 12.64 -11.22 2.90
N ILE A 176 13.17 -10.17 2.27
CA ILE A 176 12.87 -8.78 2.66
C ILE A 176 11.37 -8.52 2.57
N PHE A 177 10.71 -8.96 1.49
CA PHE A 177 9.28 -8.70 1.31
C PHE A 177 8.41 -9.67 2.11
N TYR A 178 8.61 -10.98 1.94
CA TYR A 178 7.81 -12.00 2.61
C TYR A 178 8.10 -12.07 4.11
N GLY A 179 9.38 -12.08 4.49
CA GLY A 179 9.84 -12.35 5.85
C GLY A 179 9.87 -11.12 6.74
N VAL A 180 10.32 -9.96 6.24
CA VAL A 180 10.50 -8.75 7.07
C VAL A 180 9.32 -7.79 6.90
N LEU A 181 9.07 -7.33 5.66
CA LEU A 181 8.06 -6.31 5.39
C LEU A 181 6.64 -6.82 5.62
N HIS A 182 6.36 -8.12 5.45
CA HIS A 182 5.03 -8.65 5.77
C HIS A 182 4.62 -8.34 7.22
N PHE A 183 5.51 -8.53 8.19
CA PHE A 183 5.24 -8.25 9.61
C PHE A 183 5.44 -6.77 9.98
N ALA A 184 6.38 -6.07 9.36
CA ALA A 184 6.65 -4.66 9.66
C ALA A 184 5.64 -3.70 9.01
N SER A 185 5.14 -4.03 7.81
CA SER A 185 4.32 -3.13 7.00
C SER A 185 3.02 -2.65 7.64
N PRO A 186 2.26 -3.44 8.44
CA PRO A 186 1.08 -2.92 9.11
C PRO A 186 1.40 -1.74 10.06
N PHE A 187 2.52 -1.82 10.77
CA PHE A 187 2.96 -0.76 11.67
C PHE A 187 3.49 0.45 10.90
N ILE A 188 4.27 0.22 9.85
CA ILE A 188 4.76 1.29 8.97
C ILE A 188 3.59 2.03 8.31
N ALA A 189 2.58 1.31 7.79
CA ALA A 189 1.38 1.93 7.24
C ALA A 189 0.60 2.68 8.32
N GLY A 190 0.34 2.08 9.47
CA GLY A 190 -0.39 2.74 10.55
C GLY A 190 0.25 4.07 10.94
N TRP A 191 1.57 4.10 11.08
CA TRP A 191 2.32 5.32 11.36
C TRP A 191 2.28 6.32 10.19
N TRP A 192 2.54 5.86 8.97
CA TRP A 192 2.55 6.72 7.78
C TRP A 192 1.17 7.35 7.54
N ILE A 193 0.09 6.55 7.63
CA ILE A 193 -1.29 7.02 7.47
C ILE A 193 -1.65 8.00 8.60
N TRP A 194 -1.29 7.71 9.85
CA TRP A 194 -1.51 8.65 10.96
C TRP A 194 -0.81 10.00 10.71
N GLY A 195 0.40 9.96 10.17
CA GLY A 195 1.20 11.15 9.89
C GLY A 195 0.66 11.96 8.72
N PHE A 196 0.38 11.31 7.59
CA PHE A 196 0.17 11.97 6.29
C PHE A 196 -1.27 11.97 5.79
N ALA A 197 -2.17 11.19 6.37
CA ALA A 197 -3.59 11.17 6.02
C ALA A 197 -4.44 11.98 7.02
N PRO A 198 -5.71 12.26 6.69
CA PRO A 198 -6.65 12.88 7.62
C PRO A 198 -6.77 12.13 8.97
N PRO A 199 -6.96 12.85 10.10
CA PRO A 199 -7.06 12.23 11.42
C PRO A 199 -8.16 11.16 11.48
N GLY A 200 -7.77 9.94 11.84
CA GLY A 200 -8.66 8.77 11.94
C GLY A 200 -8.57 7.81 10.76
N ALA A 201 -7.94 8.18 9.64
CA ALA A 201 -7.70 7.25 8.53
C ALA A 201 -6.90 6.00 8.96
N ALA A 202 -5.96 6.15 9.90
CA ALA A 202 -5.20 5.02 10.47
C ALA A 202 -6.08 4.04 11.26
N ILE A 203 -7.16 4.53 11.89
CA ILE A 203 -8.15 3.68 12.57
C ILE A 203 -8.91 2.86 11.53
N VAL A 204 -9.35 3.52 10.45
CA VAL A 204 -10.04 2.85 9.34
C VAL A 204 -9.13 1.81 8.70
N PHE A 205 -7.84 2.10 8.49
CA PHE A 205 -6.86 1.12 8.02
C PHE A 205 -6.81 -0.13 8.91
N GLY A 206 -6.74 0.05 10.23
CA GLY A 206 -6.76 -1.08 11.17
C GLY A 206 -8.04 -1.91 11.08
N ILE A 207 -9.20 -1.26 10.97
CA ILE A 207 -10.49 -1.94 10.76
C ILE A 207 -10.48 -2.71 9.44
N THR A 208 -10.07 -2.08 8.33
CA THR A 208 -10.00 -2.71 7.01
C THR A 208 -9.08 -3.93 7.03
N LEU A 209 -7.87 -3.79 7.58
CA LEU A 209 -6.88 -4.85 7.68
C LEU A 209 -7.40 -6.03 8.52
N GLY A 210 -7.95 -5.76 9.69
CA GLY A 210 -8.49 -6.80 10.56
C GLY A 210 -9.68 -7.52 9.94
N ALA A 211 -10.60 -6.79 9.32
CA ALA A 211 -11.78 -7.37 8.67
C ALA A 211 -11.40 -8.32 7.53
N GLN A 212 -10.53 -7.90 6.60
CA GLN A 212 -10.11 -8.79 5.51
C GLN A 212 -9.36 -10.03 6.02
N ASN A 213 -8.56 -9.88 7.07
CA ASN A 213 -7.76 -10.98 7.59
C ASN A 213 -8.63 -11.97 8.38
N LEU A 214 -9.66 -11.49 9.10
CA LEU A 214 -10.68 -12.34 9.70
C LEU A 214 -11.45 -13.12 8.64
N CYS A 215 -11.86 -12.47 7.54
CA CYS A 215 -12.50 -13.15 6.42
C CYS A 215 -11.56 -14.21 5.81
N GLY A 216 -10.29 -13.89 5.61
CA GLY A 216 -9.32 -14.85 5.05
C GLY A 216 -9.09 -16.04 5.97
N LEU A 217 -8.95 -15.81 7.28
CA LEU A 217 -8.89 -16.90 8.27
C LEU A 217 -10.16 -17.75 8.26
N PHE A 218 -11.34 -17.13 8.20
CA PHE A 218 -12.59 -17.86 8.08
C PHE A 218 -12.57 -18.78 6.85
N THR A 219 -12.11 -18.29 5.70
CA THR A 219 -11.93 -19.12 4.50
C THR A 219 -10.93 -20.26 4.71
N HIS A 220 -9.78 -20.01 5.35
CA HIS A 220 -8.82 -21.07 5.68
C HIS A 220 -9.43 -22.19 6.54
N LEU A 221 -10.33 -21.84 7.45
CA LEU A 221 -10.96 -22.79 8.36
C LEU A 221 -12.05 -23.62 7.68
N VAL A 222 -12.89 -23.00 6.84
CA VAL A 222 -14.00 -23.70 6.16
C VAL A 222 -13.59 -24.38 4.86
N PHE A 223 -12.49 -23.92 4.25
CA PHE A 223 -11.96 -24.42 2.99
C PHE A 223 -10.43 -24.59 3.08
N PRO A 224 -9.95 -25.59 3.84
CA PRO A 224 -8.53 -25.84 4.01
C PRO A 224 -7.91 -26.39 2.73
N ASN A 225 -6.77 -25.82 2.30
CA ASN A 225 -6.09 -26.18 1.06
C ASN A 225 -4.58 -26.29 1.23
N ALA A 226 -3.97 -27.20 0.48
CA ALA A 226 -2.52 -27.27 0.35
C ALA A 226 -1.94 -26.15 -0.52
N ALA A 227 -0.79 -25.65 -0.10
CA ALA A 227 0.06 -24.71 -0.84
C ALA A 227 1.10 -25.48 -1.69
N PRO A 228 1.82 -24.80 -2.63
CA PRO A 228 2.76 -25.46 -3.53
C PRO A 228 3.82 -26.33 -2.84
N TRP A 229 4.36 -25.88 -1.70
CA TRP A 229 5.36 -26.62 -0.92
C TRP A 229 4.96 -28.05 -0.56
N PHE A 230 3.67 -28.35 -0.46
CA PHE A 230 3.20 -29.70 -0.13
C PHE A 230 3.59 -30.69 -1.23
N TYR A 231 3.47 -30.30 -2.50
CA TYR A 231 3.77 -31.16 -3.64
C TYR A 231 5.27 -31.27 -3.92
N ASP A 232 6.07 -30.31 -3.42
CA ASP A 232 7.53 -30.38 -3.49
C ASP A 232 8.11 -31.43 -2.55
N VAL A 233 7.40 -31.73 -1.45
CA VAL A 233 7.91 -32.55 -0.34
C VAL A 233 7.23 -33.91 -0.26
N TYR A 234 5.96 -34.01 -0.64
CA TYR A 234 5.18 -35.23 -0.51
C TYR A 234 4.85 -35.84 -1.89
N PRO A 235 4.81 -37.19 -2.00
CA PRO A 235 4.32 -37.87 -3.19
C PRO A 235 2.89 -37.44 -3.57
N ALA A 236 2.58 -37.47 -4.87
CA ALA A 236 1.32 -36.95 -5.41
C ALA A 236 0.04 -37.66 -4.91
N ASP A 237 0.16 -38.89 -4.44
CA ASP A 237 -0.91 -39.72 -3.87
C ASP A 237 -1.09 -39.52 -2.35
N THR A 238 -0.27 -38.68 -1.72
CA THR A 238 -0.37 -38.37 -0.29
C THR A 238 -1.69 -37.68 0.04
N VAL A 239 -2.44 -38.26 0.98
CA VAL A 239 -3.65 -37.66 1.54
C VAL A 239 -3.31 -36.97 2.86
N PRO A 240 -3.39 -35.63 2.95
CA PRO A 240 -3.04 -34.91 4.17
C PRO A 240 -4.15 -35.00 5.23
N ASP A 241 -3.72 -34.93 6.49
CA ASP A 241 -4.55 -34.73 7.67
C ASP A 241 -4.01 -33.59 8.56
N TYR A 242 -4.65 -33.33 9.70
CA TYR A 242 -4.30 -32.22 10.60
C TYR A 242 -3.07 -32.48 11.49
N SER A 243 -2.47 -33.67 11.43
CA SER A 243 -1.22 -33.98 12.13
C SER A 243 0.02 -33.50 11.38
N PHE A 244 -0.12 -33.15 10.09
CA PHE A 244 1.00 -32.69 9.26
C PHE A 244 1.63 -31.42 9.84
N PRO A 245 2.96 -31.38 9.99
CA PRO A 245 3.63 -30.19 10.50
C PRO A 245 3.64 -29.07 9.45
N GLY A 246 3.68 -27.82 9.92
CA GLY A 246 3.92 -26.69 9.03
C GLY A 246 5.32 -26.72 8.43
N ASN A 247 5.45 -26.21 7.21
CA ASN A 247 6.69 -26.26 6.42
C ASN A 247 7.16 -24.84 6.06
N PRO A 248 8.45 -24.50 6.23
CA PRO A 248 8.98 -23.18 5.85
C PRO A 248 9.05 -22.96 4.33
N ALA A 249 8.84 -23.99 3.50
CA ALA A 249 8.96 -23.97 2.05
C ALA A 249 10.30 -23.38 1.62
N GLY A 250 10.34 -22.50 0.60
CA GLY A 250 11.57 -21.87 0.11
C GLY A 250 12.35 -21.06 1.16
N LEU A 251 11.73 -20.64 2.28
CA LEU A 251 12.43 -19.96 3.37
C LEU A 251 13.48 -20.85 4.05
N VAL A 252 13.43 -22.15 3.77
CA VAL A 252 14.46 -23.12 4.15
C VAL A 252 15.86 -22.67 3.72
N ARG A 253 15.97 -22.04 2.54
CA ARG A 253 17.22 -21.49 1.99
C ARG A 253 17.64 -20.18 2.64
N VAL A 254 16.67 -19.36 3.05
CA VAL A 254 16.95 -18.11 3.78
C VAL A 254 17.58 -18.40 5.14
N ASP A 255 17.07 -19.42 5.84
CA ASP A 255 17.69 -19.94 7.07
C ASP A 255 19.16 -20.33 6.82
N GLU A 256 19.47 -20.98 5.70
CA GLU A 256 20.83 -21.39 5.32
C GLU A 256 21.74 -20.19 5.02
N VAL A 257 21.26 -19.20 4.25
CA VAL A 257 21.98 -17.95 3.95
C VAL A 257 22.29 -17.17 5.23
N LEU A 258 21.37 -17.11 6.19
CA LEU A 258 21.55 -16.37 7.44
C LEU A 258 22.25 -17.18 8.54
N GLY A 259 22.50 -18.49 8.34
CA GLY A 259 23.02 -19.38 9.38
C GLY A 259 22.09 -19.51 10.59
N THR A 260 20.77 -19.45 10.37
CA THR A 260 19.75 -19.54 11.43
C THR A 260 18.79 -20.72 11.22
N HIS A 261 17.91 -20.95 12.18
CA HIS A 261 16.81 -21.91 12.09
C HIS A 261 15.46 -21.24 12.39
N LEU A 262 15.38 -19.93 12.12
CA LEU A 262 14.26 -19.09 12.51
C LEU A 262 12.96 -19.56 11.84
N TYR A 263 13.01 -19.77 10.52
CA TYR A 263 11.81 -20.14 9.75
C TYR A 263 11.43 -21.59 9.97
N ARG A 264 12.38 -22.52 10.03
CA ARG A 264 12.12 -23.91 10.45
C ARG A 264 11.38 -23.96 11.80
N ALA A 265 11.83 -23.21 12.79
CA ALA A 265 11.21 -23.17 14.11
C ALA A 265 9.83 -22.50 14.11
N ALA A 266 9.66 -21.42 13.34
CA ALA A 266 8.40 -20.67 13.26
C ALA A 266 7.30 -21.49 12.58
N PHE A 267 7.58 -22.06 11.40
CA PHE A 267 6.58 -22.79 10.61
C PHE A 267 6.18 -24.12 11.22
N LYS A 268 7.10 -24.82 11.91
CA LYS A 268 6.76 -26.04 12.66
C LYS A 268 5.64 -25.83 13.68
N LYS A 269 5.47 -24.59 14.17
CA LYS A 269 4.43 -24.20 15.14
C LYS A 269 3.23 -23.49 14.52
N SER A 270 3.07 -23.55 13.19
CA SER A 270 1.96 -22.90 12.48
C SER A 270 0.62 -23.46 12.97
N PRO A 271 -0.33 -22.60 13.41
CA PRO A 271 -1.67 -23.04 13.81
C PRO A 271 -2.53 -23.53 12.65
N VAL A 272 -2.28 -23.01 11.44
CA VAL A 272 -3.03 -23.32 10.22
C VAL A 272 -2.01 -23.71 9.15
N VAL A 273 -1.87 -25.01 8.93
CA VAL A 273 -0.91 -25.59 7.97
C VAL A 273 -1.49 -25.55 6.54
N PHE A 274 -2.77 -25.89 6.40
CA PHE A 274 -3.47 -25.95 5.11
C PHE A 274 -4.41 -24.75 4.91
N GLY A 275 -3.82 -23.55 4.87
CA GLY A 275 -4.54 -22.28 4.69
C GLY A 275 -4.00 -21.44 3.53
N ALA A 276 -3.87 -22.03 2.34
CA ALA A 276 -3.27 -21.33 1.20
C ALA A 276 -4.18 -20.22 0.61
N LEU A 277 -5.48 -20.50 0.42
CA LEU A 277 -6.45 -19.59 -0.20
C LEU A 277 -7.36 -18.93 0.85
N PRO A 278 -7.48 -17.60 0.90
CA PRO A 278 -6.75 -16.60 0.12
C PRO A 278 -5.36 -16.30 0.69
N SER A 279 -4.48 -15.73 -0.14
CA SER A 279 -3.19 -15.25 0.36
C SER A 279 -3.36 -13.99 1.21
N LEU A 280 -3.16 -14.12 2.52
CA LEU A 280 -3.15 -12.98 3.45
C LEU A 280 -1.94 -12.06 3.25
N HIS A 281 -0.84 -12.56 2.68
CA HIS A 281 0.30 -11.75 2.26
C HIS A 281 -0.10 -10.78 1.14
N ALA A 282 -0.81 -11.29 0.12
CA ALA A 282 -1.33 -10.48 -0.97
C ALA A 282 -2.38 -9.47 -0.46
N ALA A 283 -3.32 -9.94 0.36
CA ALA A 283 -4.38 -9.11 0.93
C ALA A 283 -3.83 -7.98 1.81
N THR A 284 -2.88 -8.29 2.71
CA THR A 284 -2.24 -7.30 3.60
C THR A 284 -1.41 -6.28 2.82
N SER A 285 -0.58 -6.74 1.88
CA SER A 285 0.26 -5.83 1.09
C SER A 285 -0.54 -4.93 0.16
N LEU A 286 -1.64 -5.43 -0.42
CA LEU A 286 -2.53 -4.60 -1.23
C LEU A 286 -3.33 -3.62 -0.38
N CYS A 287 -3.83 -4.02 0.79
CA CYS A 287 -4.50 -3.10 1.72
C CYS A 287 -3.58 -1.96 2.17
N PHE A 288 -2.34 -2.26 2.57
CA PHE A 288 -1.30 -1.26 2.84
C PHE A 288 -1.20 -0.28 1.65
N SER A 289 -1.06 -0.85 0.46
CA SER A 289 -0.79 -0.10 -0.75
C SER A 289 -1.94 0.78 -1.20
N LEU A 290 -3.19 0.34 -1.02
CA LEU A 290 -4.38 1.12 -1.35
C LEU A 290 -4.50 2.37 -0.48
N PHE A 291 -4.24 2.26 0.83
CA PHE A 291 -4.24 3.41 1.72
C PHE A 291 -3.09 4.38 1.41
N VAL A 292 -1.89 3.86 1.17
CA VAL A 292 -0.74 4.70 0.80
C VAL A 292 -0.96 5.37 -0.56
N ALA A 293 -1.52 4.68 -1.55
CA ALA A 293 -1.89 5.26 -2.83
C ALA A 293 -2.99 6.33 -2.70
N CYS A 294 -3.94 6.15 -1.78
CA CYS A 294 -5.03 7.12 -1.55
C CYS A 294 -4.52 8.48 -1.07
N TYR A 295 -3.48 8.50 -0.24
CA TYR A 295 -3.00 9.73 0.42
C TYR A 295 -1.59 10.18 -0.03
N GLY A 296 -0.86 9.33 -0.76
CA GLY A 296 0.55 9.54 -1.10
C GLY A 296 0.80 10.13 -2.49
N GLY A 297 -0.25 10.46 -3.22
CA GLY A 297 -0.15 10.94 -4.61
C GLY A 297 0.60 9.95 -5.51
N GLN A 298 1.45 10.45 -6.41
CA GLN A 298 2.19 9.61 -7.34
C GLN A 298 3.14 8.60 -6.66
N TRP A 299 3.78 9.00 -5.57
CA TRP A 299 4.66 8.12 -4.79
C TRP A 299 3.90 7.01 -4.08
N GLY A 300 2.64 7.26 -3.73
CA GLY A 300 1.76 6.23 -3.20
C GLY A 300 1.45 5.14 -4.22
N ILE A 301 1.22 5.52 -5.49
CA ILE A 301 1.01 4.57 -6.60
C ILE A 301 2.29 3.76 -6.87
N VAL A 302 3.45 4.42 -6.91
CA VAL A 302 4.75 3.73 -7.09
C VAL A 302 4.96 2.72 -5.96
N THR A 303 4.70 3.12 -4.71
CA THR A 303 4.81 2.24 -3.55
C THR A 303 3.88 1.04 -3.70
N MET A 304 2.63 1.25 -4.13
CA MET A 304 1.67 0.17 -4.38
C MET A 304 2.20 -0.83 -5.41
N VAL A 305 2.62 -0.35 -6.58
CA VAL A 305 3.09 -1.23 -7.66
C VAL A 305 4.32 -2.01 -7.21
N VAL A 306 5.32 -1.35 -6.63
CA VAL A 306 6.56 -1.99 -6.19
C VAL A 306 6.29 -2.98 -5.07
N TYR A 307 5.64 -2.56 -3.98
CA TYR A 307 5.46 -3.40 -2.81
C TYR A 307 4.59 -4.62 -3.09
N SER A 308 3.44 -4.44 -3.75
CA SER A 308 2.58 -5.58 -4.12
C SER A 308 3.27 -6.51 -5.10
N THR A 309 3.99 -6.00 -6.10
CA THR A 309 4.72 -6.83 -7.07
C THR A 309 5.72 -7.75 -6.37
N PHE A 310 6.60 -7.19 -5.55
CA PHE A 310 7.62 -7.99 -4.89
C PHE A 310 7.04 -8.92 -3.84
N MET A 311 6.00 -8.51 -3.08
CA MET A 311 5.30 -9.43 -2.18
C MET A 311 4.71 -10.62 -2.93
N PHE A 312 4.05 -10.37 -4.06
CA PHE A 312 3.35 -11.39 -4.84
C PHE A 312 4.34 -12.37 -5.47
N TRP A 313 5.41 -11.84 -6.06
CA TRP A 313 6.51 -12.66 -6.56
C TRP A 313 7.12 -13.49 -5.43
N SER A 314 7.42 -12.89 -4.27
CA SER A 314 8.05 -13.59 -3.14
C SER A 314 7.21 -14.76 -2.63
N THR A 315 5.89 -14.61 -2.54
CA THR A 315 5.02 -15.70 -2.07
C THR A 315 4.99 -16.89 -3.02
N MET A 316 5.07 -16.64 -4.33
CA MET A 316 5.13 -17.71 -5.35
C MET A 316 6.54 -18.30 -5.41
N TYR A 317 7.58 -17.46 -5.40
CA TYR A 317 9.00 -17.87 -5.46
C TYR A 317 9.40 -18.74 -4.26
N LEU A 318 8.84 -18.45 -3.08
CA LEU A 318 9.05 -19.26 -1.87
C LEU A 318 8.08 -20.45 -1.77
N HIS A 319 7.23 -20.68 -2.78
CA HIS A 319 6.30 -21.81 -2.87
C HIS A 319 5.24 -21.86 -1.76
N HIS A 320 4.90 -20.70 -1.20
CA HIS A 320 3.87 -20.58 -0.16
C HIS A 320 2.46 -20.38 -0.73
N HIS A 321 2.34 -19.91 -1.97
CA HIS A 321 1.05 -19.62 -2.59
C HIS A 321 1.04 -19.86 -4.09
N PHE A 322 -0.12 -20.30 -4.59
CA PHE A 322 -0.46 -20.30 -6.00
C PHE A 322 -0.91 -18.91 -6.47
N ALA A 323 -0.82 -18.60 -7.76
CA ALA A 323 -1.26 -17.30 -8.29
C ALA A 323 -2.75 -17.01 -8.04
N ILE A 324 -3.59 -18.06 -7.99
CA ILE A 324 -5.02 -17.93 -7.65
C ILE A 324 -5.22 -17.41 -6.22
N ASP A 325 -4.35 -17.78 -5.29
CA ASP A 325 -4.42 -17.35 -3.90
C ASP A 325 -4.24 -15.83 -3.79
N LEU A 326 -3.34 -15.29 -4.62
CA LEU A 326 -3.04 -13.86 -4.71
C LEU A 326 -4.19 -13.09 -5.35
N LEU A 327 -4.82 -13.64 -6.40
CA LEU A 327 -6.00 -13.05 -7.03
C LEU A 327 -7.14 -12.89 -6.02
N VAL A 328 -7.47 -13.95 -5.28
CA VAL A 328 -8.55 -13.93 -4.29
C VAL A 328 -8.17 -13.08 -3.07
N GLY A 329 -6.92 -13.13 -2.61
CA GLY A 329 -6.43 -12.23 -1.56
C GLY A 329 -6.52 -10.74 -1.95
N SER A 330 -6.19 -10.42 -3.20
CA SER A 330 -6.33 -9.07 -3.74
C SER A 330 -7.80 -8.63 -3.80
N PHE A 331 -8.72 -9.54 -4.14
CA PHE A 331 -10.15 -9.26 -4.10
C PHE A 331 -10.64 -8.95 -2.68
N TYR A 332 -10.16 -9.68 -1.66
CA TYR A 332 -10.52 -9.41 -0.25
C TYR A 332 -10.07 -8.00 0.17
N ALA A 333 -8.85 -7.61 -0.16
CA ALA A 333 -8.33 -6.27 0.13
C ALA A 333 -9.14 -5.18 -0.59
N LEU A 334 -9.42 -5.36 -1.88
CA LEU A 334 -10.20 -4.41 -2.68
C LEU A 334 -11.64 -4.27 -2.17
N ALA A 335 -12.29 -5.38 -1.83
CA ALA A 335 -13.65 -5.37 -1.29
C ALA A 335 -13.70 -4.66 0.07
N ALA A 336 -12.82 -5.02 1.01
CA ALA A 336 -12.74 -4.39 2.32
C ALA A 336 -12.41 -2.89 2.21
N PHE A 337 -11.47 -2.52 1.33
CA PHE A 337 -11.14 -1.13 1.06
C PHE A 337 -12.32 -0.38 0.45
N ALA A 338 -13.01 -0.94 -0.55
CA ALA A 338 -14.16 -0.28 -1.18
C ALA A 338 -15.30 -0.01 -0.19
N VAL A 339 -15.61 -0.98 0.68
CA VAL A 339 -16.61 -0.83 1.74
C VAL A 339 -16.19 0.29 2.71
N THR A 340 -14.98 0.22 3.25
CA THR A 340 -14.49 1.21 4.23
C THR A 340 -14.29 2.59 3.61
N GLN A 341 -13.90 2.67 2.34
CA GLN A 341 -13.80 3.91 1.60
C GLN A 341 -15.18 4.57 1.44
N HIS A 342 -16.20 3.78 1.07
CA HIS A 342 -17.55 4.28 0.87
C HIS A 342 -18.19 4.77 2.18
N PHE A 343 -18.12 3.96 3.23
CA PHE A 343 -18.85 4.24 4.48
C PHE A 343 -18.08 5.11 5.47
N LEU A 344 -16.75 5.04 5.49
CA LEU A 344 -15.90 5.66 6.52
C LEU A 344 -14.99 6.75 5.94
N LEU A 345 -14.12 6.42 4.98
CA LEU A 345 -13.09 7.37 4.51
C LEU A 345 -13.69 8.62 3.87
N ARG A 346 -14.69 8.50 2.99
CA ARG A 346 -15.30 9.68 2.36
C ARG A 346 -15.86 10.69 3.36
N LYS A 347 -16.52 10.20 4.42
CA LYS A 347 -17.05 11.07 5.47
C LYS A 347 -15.93 11.73 6.27
N LEU A 348 -14.89 10.95 6.54
CA LEU A 348 -13.70 11.41 7.26
C LEU A 348 -12.93 12.48 6.46
N ASP A 349 -12.76 12.27 5.16
CA ASP A 349 -12.09 13.20 4.24
C ASP A 349 -12.90 14.49 4.08
N ALA A 350 -14.24 14.39 3.93
CA ALA A 350 -15.12 15.56 3.85
C ALA A 350 -15.03 16.42 5.12
N LYS A 351 -15.14 15.78 6.29
CA LYS A 351 -14.99 16.44 7.59
C LYS A 351 -13.63 17.12 7.73
N TYR A 352 -12.56 16.46 7.29
CA TYR A 352 -11.21 16.98 7.34
C TYR A 352 -11.06 18.29 6.55
N VAL A 353 -11.70 18.38 5.38
CA VAL A 353 -11.72 19.59 4.55
C VAL A 353 -12.61 20.67 5.17
N GLU A 354 -13.83 20.32 5.56
CA GLU A 354 -14.82 21.26 6.12
C GLU A 354 -14.33 21.94 7.40
N GLU A 355 -13.73 21.18 8.31
CA GLU A 355 -13.23 21.69 9.60
C GLU A 355 -11.79 22.24 9.50
N GLY A 356 -11.15 22.21 8.32
CA GLY A 356 -9.80 22.72 8.12
C GLY A 356 -8.75 22.03 9.01
N LEU A 357 -8.89 20.73 9.25
CA LEU A 357 -8.06 20.00 10.21
C LEU A 357 -6.61 19.85 9.73
N THR A 358 -5.71 19.62 10.68
CA THR A 358 -4.29 19.32 10.41
C THR A 358 -4.04 17.83 10.30
N ARG A 359 -2.96 17.43 9.62
CA ARG A 359 -2.46 16.03 9.64
C ARG A 359 -1.51 15.83 10.83
N GLY A 360 -1.14 14.58 11.09
CA GLY A 360 -0.19 14.25 12.16
C GLY A 360 1.15 14.98 12.01
N VAL A 361 1.73 14.98 10.81
CA VAL A 361 3.00 15.67 10.53
C VAL A 361 2.88 17.19 10.60
N ASP A 362 1.73 17.75 10.22
CA ASP A 362 1.51 19.20 10.29
C ASP A 362 1.55 19.66 11.75
N ARG A 363 0.90 18.91 12.65
CA ARG A 363 0.96 19.17 14.10
C ARG A 363 2.35 18.93 14.67
N LEU A 364 3.00 17.82 14.30
CA LEU A 364 4.29 17.43 14.85
C LEU A 364 5.37 18.49 14.61
N PHE A 365 5.37 19.09 13.42
CA PHE A 365 6.36 20.07 12.98
C PHE A 365 5.83 21.52 12.95
N CYS A 366 4.65 21.78 13.54
CA CYS A 366 4.00 23.09 13.55
C CYS A 366 3.87 23.72 12.14
N LEU A 367 3.63 22.89 11.13
CA LEU A 367 3.49 23.35 9.75
C LEU A 367 2.10 23.94 9.54
N THR A 368 2.02 25.00 8.74
CA THR A 368 0.73 25.49 8.27
C THR A 368 0.03 24.41 7.43
N PRO A 369 -1.28 24.17 7.65
CA PRO A 369 -2.00 23.17 6.87
C PRO A 369 -1.89 23.48 5.37
N ARG A 370 -1.43 22.53 4.55
CA ARG A 370 -1.27 22.77 3.10
C ARG A 370 -2.58 23.17 2.40
N HIS A 371 -3.74 22.85 2.96
CA HIS A 371 -5.05 23.26 2.44
C HIS A 371 -5.35 24.76 2.67
N ALA A 372 -4.68 25.43 3.62
CA ALA A 372 -4.79 26.88 3.81
C ALA A 372 -4.17 27.69 2.66
N ALA A 373 -3.28 27.08 1.86
CA ALA A 373 -2.72 27.71 0.66
C ALA A 373 -3.70 27.69 -0.53
N TYR A 374 -4.62 26.72 -0.59
CA TYR A 374 -5.61 26.60 -1.68
C TYR A 374 -6.89 27.43 -1.45
N MET A 375 -7.22 27.80 -0.20
CA MET A 375 -8.36 28.69 0.11
C MET A 375 -8.07 30.19 -0.01
N ARG A 376 -6.84 30.58 -0.42
CA ARG A 376 -6.51 31.97 -0.79
C ARG A 376 -6.78 32.27 -2.28
N VAL A 377 -7.79 31.62 -2.86
CA VAL A 377 -8.39 32.10 -4.11
C VAL A 377 -9.76 32.68 -3.74
N PRO A 378 -9.98 34.00 -3.88
CA PRO A 378 -11.27 34.60 -3.59
C PRO A 378 -12.38 33.91 -4.40
N SER A 379 -13.42 33.45 -3.72
CA SER A 379 -14.65 32.91 -4.33
C SER A 379 -15.53 34.05 -4.85
N SER A 380 -14.99 34.91 -5.71
CA SER A 380 -15.75 35.97 -6.38
C SER A 380 -15.03 36.36 -7.68
N PRO A 381 -15.66 36.23 -8.86
CA PRO A 381 -15.16 36.93 -10.04
C PRO A 381 -15.22 38.45 -9.78
N PRO A 382 -14.29 39.25 -10.31
CA PRO A 382 -14.39 40.69 -10.20
C PRO A 382 -15.70 41.14 -10.86
N ARG A 383 -16.51 41.90 -10.13
CA ARG A 383 -17.63 42.65 -10.72
C ARG A 383 -17.02 43.53 -11.80
N THR A 384 -17.34 43.26 -13.06
CA THR A 384 -17.11 44.19 -14.17
C THR A 384 -18.02 45.39 -13.94
N GLY A 385 -17.51 46.40 -13.25
CA GLY A 385 -18.15 47.71 -13.16
C GLY A 385 -18.03 48.41 -14.50
N THR A 386 -19.16 48.66 -15.14
CA THR A 386 -19.30 49.69 -16.17
C THR A 386 -18.98 51.05 -15.57
N PRO A 387 -18.19 51.91 -16.24
CA PRO A 387 -17.98 53.28 -15.79
C PRO A 387 -19.16 54.13 -16.29
N ASP A 388 -19.93 54.72 -15.38
CA ASP A 388 -20.66 55.94 -15.71
C ASP A 388 -20.91 56.85 -14.49
N ALA A 389 -20.33 58.04 -14.64
CA ALA A 389 -20.72 59.39 -14.24
C ALA A 389 -21.46 59.70 -12.91
N ALA A 390 -20.90 60.74 -12.27
CA ALA A 390 -21.52 61.79 -11.45
C ALA A 390 -21.63 61.57 -9.93
N ALA A 391 -20.72 62.22 -9.18
CA ALA A 391 -21.08 63.28 -8.21
C ALA A 391 -19.81 63.95 -7.64
N GLN A 392 -19.82 65.29 -7.69
CA GLN A 392 -18.86 66.25 -7.15
C GLN A 392 -18.89 66.23 -5.60
N SER A 393 -17.79 66.32 -4.84
CA SER A 393 -17.13 67.57 -4.38
C SER A 393 -16.08 67.23 -3.28
N PRO A 394 -15.07 68.09 -2.97
CA PRO A 394 -13.80 67.73 -2.31
C PRO A 394 -13.72 68.07 -0.79
N PRO A 395 -12.62 67.69 -0.12
CA PRO A 395 -11.74 68.71 0.49
C PRO A 395 -10.23 68.41 0.25
N ARG A 396 -9.47 69.39 -0.24
CA ARG A 396 -8.52 70.28 0.48
C ARG A 396 -7.29 69.58 1.08
N ASP A 397 -6.17 69.81 0.39
CA ASP A 397 -4.85 70.26 0.84
C ASP A 397 -4.24 69.62 2.09
N GLU A 398 -3.09 68.96 1.91
CA GLU A 398 -1.84 69.32 2.60
C GLU A 398 -0.63 68.70 1.87
N GLU A 399 0.32 69.56 1.50
CA GLU A 399 1.65 69.25 0.95
C GLU A 399 2.55 68.63 2.03
N GLU A 400 3.38 67.65 1.67
CA GLU A 400 4.79 67.59 2.15
C GLU A 400 5.69 66.63 1.34
N SER A 401 6.59 67.24 0.58
CA SER A 401 7.97 66.88 0.17
C SER A 401 8.60 65.47 0.39
N GLY A 402 8.90 64.79 -0.73
CA GLY A 402 10.22 64.24 -1.18
C GLY A 402 11.00 63.16 -0.39
N PRO A 403 12.08 62.56 -0.96
CA PRO A 403 12.19 61.95 -2.29
C PRO A 403 12.86 60.53 -2.30
N ASP A 404 12.71 59.86 -3.45
CA ASP A 404 13.60 58.90 -4.14
C ASP A 404 14.34 57.78 -3.39
N VAL A 405 13.99 56.53 -3.72
CA VAL A 405 14.80 55.33 -3.49
C VAL A 405 15.55 54.96 -4.77
N ARG A 406 16.88 55.07 -4.70
CA ARG A 406 17.83 54.65 -5.74
C ARG A 406 17.75 53.15 -6.04
N SER A 407 17.67 52.84 -7.32
CA SER A 407 17.95 51.55 -7.93
C SER A 407 19.45 51.22 -7.93
N LEU A 408 19.77 49.94 -7.75
CA LEU A 408 21.05 49.33 -8.13
C LEU A 408 20.73 47.99 -8.84
N ASP A 409 20.76 48.06 -10.17
CA ASP A 409 21.14 46.99 -11.12
C ASP A 409 22.60 46.54 -10.82
N ASP A 410 23.22 45.46 -11.30
CA ASP A 410 22.89 44.27 -12.11
C ASP A 410 24.16 43.38 -12.03
N SER A 411 24.06 42.07 -12.27
CA SER A 411 25.19 41.27 -12.79
C SER A 411 24.72 40.07 -13.64
N PHE A 412 24.54 40.32 -14.94
CA PHE A 412 24.76 39.54 -16.20
C PHE A 412 25.18 38.04 -16.20
N PRO A 413 25.07 37.29 -17.35
CA PRO A 413 24.52 37.64 -18.68
C PRO A 413 23.57 36.61 -19.35
N MET A 414 22.78 37.11 -20.31
CA MET A 414 22.08 36.37 -21.38
C MET A 414 23.02 35.98 -22.55
N MET A 415 22.64 34.91 -23.28
CA MET A 415 22.98 34.72 -24.70
C MET A 415 21.72 34.92 -25.58
N SER A 416 21.93 35.63 -26.69
CA SER A 416 21.04 36.20 -27.72
C SER A 416 20.14 35.20 -28.47
N VAL A 417 18.83 35.43 -28.65
CA VAL A 417 18.10 36.20 -29.70
C VAL A 417 18.16 35.61 -31.12
N SER A 418 17.00 35.21 -31.67
CA SER A 418 16.41 35.86 -32.85
C SER A 418 14.97 35.39 -33.12
N ARG A 419 14.02 36.33 -33.09
CA ARG A 419 12.65 36.22 -33.60
C ARG A 419 12.36 37.54 -34.31
N GLN A 420 12.08 37.51 -35.61
CA GLN A 420 11.51 38.65 -36.34
C GLN A 420 10.00 38.42 -36.55
N GLN A 421 9.28 39.55 -36.52
CA GLN A 421 7.83 39.75 -36.46
C GLN A 421 7.18 39.96 -37.86
N PRO A 422 5.85 40.14 -37.96
CA PRO A 422 5.03 39.80 -39.14
C PRO A 422 4.58 41.00 -39.98
N THR A 423 4.00 40.73 -41.17
CA THR A 423 3.19 41.71 -41.93
C THR A 423 2.04 41.08 -42.71
N THR A 424 0.82 41.57 -42.41
CA THR A 424 -0.31 41.95 -43.29
C THR A 424 -1.09 40.94 -44.15
N ALA A 425 -2.42 40.97 -43.97
CA ALA A 425 -3.49 40.38 -44.81
C ALA A 425 -3.70 41.13 -46.16
N PRO A 426 -4.52 40.62 -47.11
CA PRO A 426 -5.99 40.80 -47.04
C PRO A 426 -6.85 39.63 -47.62
N HIS A 427 -8.14 39.65 -47.25
CA HIS A 427 -9.25 38.86 -47.83
C HIS A 427 -9.57 39.24 -49.29
N PRO A 428 -10.23 38.35 -50.07
CA PRO A 428 -11.67 38.49 -50.29
C PRO A 428 -12.48 37.16 -50.22
N SER A 429 -13.80 37.33 -50.26
CA SER A 429 -14.94 36.42 -50.04
C SER A 429 -15.48 35.81 -51.38
N PRO A 430 -16.75 35.35 -51.53
CA PRO A 430 -17.42 34.14 -50.98
C PRO A 430 -18.18 33.31 -52.06
N THR A 431 -18.40 31.99 -51.92
CA THR A 431 -19.52 31.20 -52.56
C THR A 431 -19.47 29.73 -52.13
N GLN A 432 -20.47 29.20 -51.42
CA GLN A 432 -21.67 28.45 -51.87
C GLN A 432 -21.50 26.92 -51.87
N LEU A 433 -22.44 26.27 -51.15
CA LEU A 433 -23.12 24.99 -51.44
C LEU A 433 -22.28 23.76 -51.85
N ALA A 434 -22.20 22.79 -50.94
CA ALA A 434 -22.77 21.44 -51.07
C ALA A 434 -22.70 20.70 -49.73
#